data_AF-A0A9Q6Z838-F1
#
_entry.id   AF-A0A9Q6Z838-F1
#
_cell.length_a   1.000
_cell.length_b   1.000
_cell.length_c   1.000
_cell.angle_alpha   90.00
_cell.angle_beta   90.00
_cell.angle_gamma   90.00
#
_symmetry.space_group_name_H-M   'P 1'
#
loop_
_entity.id
_entity.type
_entity.pdbx_description
1 polymer ?
#
loop_
_entity_poly.entity_id
_entity_poly.type
_entity_poly.pdbx_seq_one_letter_code
_entity_poly.pdbx_strand_id
1 'polypeptide(L)'
;MGFDISYHPISEQEIQTWYFDVLEDESSIEKLAQEHDVDEFYVEKYINTVEIAKTTAPTDYFDKTHGYYIAVIQGFFRTYFYTRGTAFSFFIQDKPQFKAYTTPWEDILKVKVPNPIANTLVENYSSGIYINANQVAALLSDYQTKEEVKRELDDFYSHNRINVFLKALTYAKEHNLGLLEATEVIEPNPMNLNESTCYSNLFHCDTEGALLYEEAMFEQLRELEGNQGLNDNEILENTERVIITHEQVVPEKKKSFWQKLFGK
;
A
#
# COMPACT_ATOMS: atom_id res chain seq x y z
N MET A 1 -11.26 0.65 14.38
CA MET A 1 -10.13 1.35 13.72
C MET A 1 -10.19 0.98 12.25
N GLY A 2 -10.18 1.97 11.35
CA GLY A 2 -10.13 1.70 9.91
C GLY A 2 -8.76 1.16 9.51
N PHE A 3 -8.69 0.54 8.33
CA PHE A 3 -7.41 0.20 7.68
C PHE A 3 -6.86 1.42 6.94
N ASP A 4 -5.53 1.50 6.86
CA ASP A 4 -4.85 2.46 6.02
C ASP A 4 -4.58 1.81 4.67
N ILE A 5 -5.34 2.17 3.63
CA ILE A 5 -5.27 1.50 2.34
C ILE A 5 -4.44 2.33 1.38
N SER A 6 -3.58 1.67 0.61
CA SER A 6 -2.85 2.28 -0.50
C SER A 6 -3.04 1.50 -1.81
N TYR A 7 -3.00 2.23 -2.92
CA TYR A 7 -3.07 1.72 -4.28
C TYR A 7 -1.79 2.08 -5.04
N HIS A 8 -1.13 1.06 -5.56
CA HIS A 8 0.21 1.08 -6.10
C HIS A 8 0.19 0.74 -7.60
N PRO A 9 0.32 1.74 -8.49
CA PRO A 9 0.41 1.51 -9.92
C PRO A 9 1.66 0.69 -10.29
N ILE A 10 1.47 -0.54 -10.77
CA ILE A 10 2.57 -1.44 -11.14
C ILE A 10 2.13 -2.44 -12.22
N SER A 11 3.01 -2.65 -13.20
CA SER A 11 2.82 -3.66 -14.24
C SER A 11 3.32 -5.03 -13.81
N GLU A 12 2.81 -6.08 -14.46
CA GLU A 12 3.30 -7.45 -14.28
C GLU A 12 4.79 -7.60 -14.61
N GLN A 13 5.29 -6.81 -15.57
CA GLN A 13 6.71 -6.80 -15.90
C GLN A 13 7.55 -6.18 -14.77
N GLU A 14 7.06 -5.10 -14.15
CA GLU A 14 7.74 -4.46 -13.02
C GLU A 14 7.66 -5.31 -11.75
N ILE A 15 6.56 -6.02 -11.51
CA ILE A 15 6.50 -7.05 -10.46
C ILE A 15 7.62 -8.08 -10.65
N GLN A 16 7.88 -8.49 -11.89
CA GLN A 16 9.00 -9.40 -12.16
C GLN A 16 10.35 -8.71 -11.93
N THR A 17 10.61 -7.58 -12.58
CA THR A 17 11.96 -6.99 -12.62
C THR A 17 12.36 -6.26 -11.35
N TRP A 18 11.40 -5.63 -10.67
CA TRP A 18 11.65 -4.87 -9.44
C TRP A 18 11.47 -5.71 -8.18
N TYR A 19 11.08 -6.98 -8.30
CA TYR A 19 10.92 -7.81 -7.12
C TYR A 19 11.52 -9.20 -7.30
N PHE A 20 10.97 -10.02 -8.18
CA PHE A 20 11.40 -11.42 -8.28
C PHE A 20 12.80 -11.59 -8.86
N ASP A 21 13.15 -10.85 -9.92
CA ASP A 21 14.51 -10.88 -10.49
C ASP A 21 15.55 -10.38 -9.47
N VAL A 22 15.18 -9.37 -8.68
CA VAL A 22 16.01 -8.79 -7.61
C VAL A 22 16.15 -9.75 -6.42
N LEU A 23 15.10 -10.50 -6.09
CA LEU A 23 15.12 -11.52 -5.04
C LEU A 23 16.11 -12.65 -5.38
N GLU A 24 16.25 -12.97 -6.67
CA GLU A 24 17.24 -13.91 -7.19
C GLU A 24 18.65 -13.30 -7.28
N ASP A 25 18.78 -12.05 -7.75
CA ASP A 25 20.03 -11.33 -7.91
C ASP A 25 19.94 -9.86 -7.45
N GLU A 26 20.34 -9.63 -6.20
CA GLU A 26 20.35 -8.32 -5.54
C GLU A 26 21.33 -7.33 -6.20
N SER A 27 22.29 -7.79 -7.02
CA SER A 27 23.25 -6.89 -7.67
C SER A 27 22.60 -5.95 -8.70
N SER A 28 21.36 -6.24 -9.09
CA SER A 28 20.56 -5.40 -9.98
C SER A 28 19.94 -4.17 -9.30
N ILE A 29 19.91 -4.09 -7.96
CA ILE A 29 19.24 -3.03 -7.21
C ILE A 29 19.82 -1.65 -7.52
N GLU A 30 21.15 -1.49 -7.45
CA GLU A 30 21.80 -0.19 -7.69
C GLU A 30 21.52 0.33 -9.10
N LYS A 31 21.56 -0.58 -10.09
CA LYS A 31 21.26 -0.24 -11.48
C LYS A 31 19.80 0.19 -11.65
N LEU A 32 18.85 -0.56 -11.10
CA LEU A 32 17.43 -0.22 -11.15
C LEU A 32 17.14 1.11 -10.46
N ALA A 33 17.71 1.33 -9.28
CA ALA A 33 17.57 2.58 -8.56
C ALA A 33 18.09 3.77 -9.37
N GLN A 34 19.26 3.63 -10.01
CA GLN A 34 19.82 4.67 -10.86
C GLN A 34 18.97 4.94 -12.12
N GLU A 35 18.46 3.89 -12.77
CA GLU A 35 17.62 4.03 -13.98
C GLU A 35 16.28 4.72 -13.71
N HIS A 36 15.84 4.73 -12.45
CA HIS A 36 14.57 5.29 -12.01
C HIS A 36 14.71 6.49 -11.04
N ASP A 37 15.91 7.05 -10.91
CA ASP A 37 16.20 8.21 -10.04
C ASP A 37 15.73 8.01 -8.58
N VAL A 38 15.87 6.79 -8.04
CA VAL A 38 15.55 6.49 -6.63
C VAL A 38 16.63 7.06 -5.72
N ASP A 39 16.25 7.91 -4.76
CA ASP A 39 17.19 8.49 -3.80
C ASP A 39 17.96 7.41 -3.00
N GLU A 40 19.24 7.66 -2.72
CA GLU A 40 20.15 6.73 -2.01
C GLU A 40 19.55 6.21 -0.70
N PHE A 41 18.86 7.06 0.06
CA PHE A 41 18.15 6.67 1.27
C PHE A 41 17.09 5.57 1.03
N TYR A 42 16.37 5.62 -0.09
CA TYR A 42 15.38 4.61 -0.46
C TYR A 42 16.00 3.38 -1.11
N VAL A 43 17.21 3.49 -1.68
CA VAL A 43 17.99 2.32 -2.13
C VAL A 43 18.33 1.42 -0.94
N GLU A 44 18.79 1.99 0.17
CA GLU A 44 19.05 1.22 1.40
C GLU A 44 17.76 0.54 1.92
N LYS A 45 16.62 1.23 1.89
CA LYS A 45 15.33 0.63 2.27
C LYS A 45 14.91 -0.49 1.33
N TYR A 46 15.16 -0.35 0.04
CA TYR A 46 14.87 -1.38 -0.96
C TYR A 46 15.70 -2.64 -0.69
N ILE A 47 17.02 -2.50 -0.47
CA ILE A 47 17.90 -3.61 -0.06
C ILE A 47 17.35 -4.31 1.19
N ASN A 48 17.06 -3.55 2.24
CA ASN A 48 16.51 -4.12 3.49
C ASN A 48 15.19 -4.88 3.26
N THR A 49 14.31 -4.37 2.38
CA THR A 49 13.03 -5.01 2.06
C THR A 49 13.26 -6.35 1.35
N VAL A 50 14.23 -6.41 0.44
CA VAL A 50 14.63 -7.65 -0.27
C VAL A 50 15.27 -8.65 0.69
N GLU A 51 16.14 -8.20 1.59
CA GLU A 51 16.75 -9.06 2.63
C GLU A 51 15.66 -9.72 3.50
N ILE A 52 14.65 -8.95 3.93
CA ILE A 52 13.51 -9.48 4.69
C ILE A 52 12.72 -10.47 3.84
N ALA A 53 12.41 -10.12 2.58
CA ALA A 53 11.67 -10.98 1.67
C ALA A 53 12.31 -12.36 1.48
N LYS A 54 13.65 -12.46 1.46
CA LYS A 54 14.39 -13.73 1.35
C LYS A 54 14.23 -14.64 2.57
N THR A 55 13.78 -14.10 3.70
CA THR A 55 13.52 -14.87 4.93
C THR A 55 12.08 -15.39 5.04
N THR A 56 11.23 -15.08 4.07
CA THR A 56 9.82 -15.51 4.01
C THR A 56 9.71 -17.03 4.11
N ALA A 57 8.90 -17.54 5.05
CA ALA A 57 8.66 -18.97 5.16
C ALA A 57 7.65 -19.43 4.10
N PRO A 58 7.78 -20.64 3.53
CA PRO A 58 6.84 -21.17 2.54
C PRO A 58 5.39 -21.29 3.05
N THR A 59 5.19 -21.29 4.37
CA THR A 59 3.88 -21.37 5.01
C THR A 59 3.23 -20.00 5.22
N ASP A 60 3.99 -18.91 5.09
CA ASP A 60 3.47 -17.56 5.26
C ASP A 60 2.63 -17.20 4.04
N TYR A 61 1.52 -16.49 4.27
CA TYR A 61 0.71 -15.97 3.16
C TYR A 61 1.54 -15.06 2.26
N PHE A 62 1.42 -15.29 0.95
CA PHE A 62 2.03 -14.45 -0.07
C PHE A 62 1.64 -12.99 0.14
N ASP A 63 0.35 -12.74 0.43
CA ASP A 63 -0.21 -11.40 0.55
C ASP A 63 0.41 -10.62 1.72
N LYS A 64 0.78 -11.30 2.81
CA LYS A 64 1.45 -10.70 3.98
C LYS A 64 2.97 -10.53 3.83
N THR A 65 3.53 -11.11 2.78
CA THR A 65 4.97 -11.15 2.54
C THR A 65 5.26 -10.60 1.16
N HIS A 66 5.46 -11.46 0.17
CA HIS A 66 5.81 -11.08 -1.19
C HIS A 66 4.90 -9.99 -1.78
N GLY A 67 3.58 -10.15 -1.69
CA GLY A 67 2.62 -9.16 -2.20
C GLY A 67 2.75 -7.79 -1.50
N TYR A 68 2.86 -7.79 -0.18
CA TYR A 68 3.08 -6.57 0.60
C TYR A 68 4.42 -5.90 0.27
N TYR A 69 5.51 -6.68 0.16
CA TYR A 69 6.83 -6.17 -0.19
C TYR A 69 6.87 -5.57 -1.59
N ILE A 70 6.14 -6.16 -2.55
CA ILE A 70 5.98 -5.59 -3.89
C ILE A 70 5.35 -4.19 -3.82
N ALA A 71 4.30 -4.00 -3.00
CA ALA A 71 3.69 -2.69 -2.81
C ALA A 71 4.63 -1.67 -2.16
N VAL A 72 5.37 -2.08 -1.11
CA VAL A 72 6.39 -1.23 -0.48
C VAL A 72 7.47 -0.81 -1.48
N ILE A 73 7.97 -1.76 -2.27
CA ILE A 73 9.03 -1.51 -3.25
C ILE A 73 8.53 -0.59 -4.35
N GLN A 74 7.32 -0.83 -4.89
CA GLN A 74 6.70 0.03 -5.90
C GLN A 74 6.75 1.51 -5.50
N GLY A 75 6.45 1.81 -4.23
CA GLY A 75 6.39 3.19 -3.76
C GLY A 75 7.77 3.86 -3.69
N PHE A 76 8.88 3.12 -3.68
CA PHE A 76 10.22 3.73 -3.82
C PHE A 76 10.43 4.33 -5.21
N PHE A 77 9.81 3.75 -6.25
CA PHE A 77 10.03 4.12 -7.64
C PHE A 77 9.07 5.18 -8.15
N ARG A 78 7.85 5.25 -7.62
CA ARG A 78 6.83 6.17 -8.14
C ARG A 78 5.67 6.43 -7.20
N THR A 79 4.82 7.36 -7.62
CA THR A 79 3.59 7.74 -6.93
C THR A 79 2.67 6.56 -6.63
N TYR A 80 2.09 6.59 -5.44
CA TYR A 80 1.00 5.71 -4.99
C TYR A 80 -0.05 6.53 -4.22
N PHE A 81 -1.23 5.96 -4.00
CA PHE A 81 -2.41 6.70 -3.57
C PHE A 81 -3.00 6.10 -2.30
N TYR A 82 -3.28 6.94 -1.31
CA TYR A 82 -3.78 6.49 0.00
C TYR A 82 -5.28 6.77 0.16
N THR A 83 -6.02 5.87 0.82
CA THR A 83 -7.39 6.12 1.29
C THR A 83 -7.61 5.50 2.67
N ARG A 84 -8.30 6.23 3.57
CA ARG A 84 -8.68 5.70 4.89
C ARG A 84 -9.92 4.83 4.78
N GLY A 85 -9.83 3.57 5.23
CA GLY A 85 -10.98 2.69 5.47
C GLY A 85 -11.71 2.16 4.24
N THR A 86 -11.21 2.39 3.02
CA THR A 86 -11.82 1.89 1.78
C THR A 86 -10.89 1.04 0.94
N ALA A 87 -11.01 -0.27 1.14
CA ALA A 87 -10.35 -1.28 0.32
C ALA A 87 -11.31 -1.83 -0.73
N PHE A 88 -10.86 -1.92 -1.98
CA PHE A 88 -11.54 -2.65 -3.03
C PHE A 88 -11.70 -4.14 -2.66
N SER A 89 -10.76 -4.72 -1.89
CA SER A 89 -10.94 -6.05 -1.29
C SER A 89 -12.22 -6.17 -0.46
N PHE A 90 -12.56 -5.16 0.34
CA PHE A 90 -13.81 -5.18 1.12
C PHE A 90 -15.02 -4.95 0.23
N PHE A 91 -14.90 -4.05 -0.75
CA PHE A 91 -15.96 -3.78 -1.71
C PHE A 91 -16.41 -5.05 -2.47
N ILE A 92 -15.48 -5.88 -2.94
CA ILE A 92 -15.82 -7.10 -3.67
C ILE A 92 -16.36 -8.23 -2.78
N GLN A 93 -16.27 -8.12 -1.45
CA GLN A 93 -16.95 -9.06 -0.54
C GLN A 93 -18.46 -8.78 -0.55
N ASP A 94 -18.85 -7.51 -0.55
CA ASP A 94 -20.26 -7.08 -0.60
C ASP A 94 -20.82 -7.07 -2.03
N LYS A 95 -19.96 -6.77 -3.03
CA LYS A 95 -20.31 -6.64 -4.45
C LYS A 95 -19.47 -7.59 -5.30
N PRO A 96 -19.70 -8.92 -5.19
CA PRO A 96 -18.84 -9.94 -5.82
C PRO A 96 -18.78 -9.87 -7.34
N GLN A 97 -19.74 -9.24 -8.01
CA GLN A 97 -19.70 -8.99 -9.45
C GLN A 97 -18.49 -8.15 -9.89
N PHE A 98 -17.94 -7.32 -9.01
CA PHE A 98 -16.76 -6.51 -9.29
C PHE A 98 -15.44 -7.30 -9.26
N LYS A 99 -15.45 -8.57 -8.84
CA LYS A 99 -14.29 -9.47 -8.99
C LYS A 99 -13.85 -9.61 -10.45
N ALA A 100 -14.75 -9.35 -11.41
CA ALA A 100 -14.43 -9.34 -12.83
C ALA A 100 -13.33 -8.32 -13.21
N TYR A 101 -13.10 -7.29 -12.38
CA TYR A 101 -12.02 -6.31 -12.57
C TYR A 101 -10.72 -6.71 -11.87
N THR A 102 -10.66 -7.85 -11.19
CA THR A 102 -9.44 -8.28 -10.49
C THR A 102 -8.74 -9.41 -11.24
N THR A 103 -7.43 -9.50 -11.11
CA THR A 103 -6.61 -10.58 -11.65
C THR A 103 -5.95 -11.32 -10.48
N PRO A 104 -6.11 -12.65 -10.37
CA PRO A 104 -5.39 -13.45 -9.39
C PRO A 104 -3.87 -13.37 -9.60
N TRP A 105 -3.11 -13.38 -8.51
CA TRP A 105 -1.64 -13.44 -8.56
C TRP A 105 -1.14 -14.64 -9.36
N GLU A 106 -1.80 -15.80 -9.23
CA GLU A 106 -1.46 -17.03 -9.94
C GLU A 106 -1.43 -16.87 -11.46
N ASP A 107 -2.20 -15.93 -12.01
CA ASP A 107 -2.29 -15.69 -13.45
C ASP A 107 -1.13 -14.80 -13.96
N ILE A 108 -0.47 -14.04 -13.09
CA ILE A 108 0.58 -13.07 -13.48
C ILE A 108 1.99 -13.48 -13.02
N LEU A 109 2.10 -14.35 -12.01
CA LEU A 109 3.39 -14.79 -11.48
C LEU A 109 4.11 -15.68 -12.50
N LYS A 110 5.29 -15.23 -12.94
CA LYS A 110 6.17 -16.01 -13.83
C LYS A 110 7.06 -16.99 -13.08
N VAL A 111 7.17 -16.82 -11.76
CA VAL A 111 7.93 -17.68 -10.86
C VAL A 111 6.99 -18.53 -10.02
N LYS A 112 7.46 -19.72 -9.61
CA LYS A 112 6.71 -20.55 -8.68
C LYS A 112 6.99 -20.13 -7.25
N VAL A 113 5.98 -19.59 -6.58
CA VAL A 113 6.01 -19.36 -5.14
C VAL A 113 5.31 -20.52 -4.42
N PRO A 114 5.90 -21.09 -3.37
CA PRO A 114 5.26 -22.16 -2.58
C PRO A 114 4.20 -21.62 -1.61
N ASN A 115 4.17 -20.30 -1.39
CA ASN A 115 3.33 -19.61 -0.44
C ASN A 115 1.84 -19.71 -0.79
N PRO A 116 0.93 -19.89 0.18
CA PRO A 116 -0.49 -19.77 -0.05
C PRO A 116 -0.85 -18.32 -0.44
N ILE A 117 -1.72 -18.17 -1.44
CA ILE A 117 -2.16 -16.88 -1.98
C ILE A 117 -3.65 -16.70 -1.66
N ALA A 118 -4.01 -15.56 -1.07
CA ALA A 118 -5.38 -15.22 -0.70
C ALA A 118 -6.10 -14.37 -1.77
N ASN A 119 -5.35 -13.57 -2.54
CA ASN A 119 -5.89 -12.61 -3.51
C ASN A 119 -6.84 -11.57 -2.88
N THR A 120 -6.60 -11.24 -1.62
CA THR A 120 -7.40 -10.28 -0.84
C THR A 120 -6.65 -9.92 0.44
N LEU A 121 -7.07 -8.86 1.12
CA LEU A 121 -6.51 -8.46 2.40
C LEU A 121 -6.75 -9.54 3.47
N VAL A 122 -5.66 -10.05 4.06
CA VAL A 122 -5.72 -11.05 5.13
C VAL A 122 -5.79 -10.38 6.51
N GLU A 123 -4.93 -9.40 6.75
CA GLU A 123 -4.83 -8.59 7.96
C GLU A 123 -4.04 -7.30 7.65
N ASN A 124 -3.57 -6.58 8.68
CA ASN A 124 -2.69 -5.44 8.49
C ASN A 124 -1.37 -5.85 7.82
N TYR A 125 -0.69 -4.90 7.16
CA TYR A 125 0.56 -5.15 6.44
C TYR A 125 0.42 -6.27 5.39
N SER A 126 -0.64 -6.18 4.58
CA SER A 126 -0.98 -7.17 3.55
C SER A 126 -1.21 -6.48 2.21
N SER A 127 -0.82 -7.11 1.11
CA SER A 127 -1.41 -6.80 -0.19
C SER A 127 -2.85 -7.30 -0.26
N GLY A 128 -3.63 -6.68 -1.13
CA GLY A 128 -5.00 -7.06 -1.44
C GLY A 128 -5.12 -7.53 -2.88
N ILE A 129 -6.16 -7.01 -3.55
CA ILE A 129 -6.41 -7.31 -4.95
C ILE A 129 -5.35 -6.70 -5.87
N TYR A 130 -5.19 -7.32 -7.03
CA TYR A 130 -4.52 -6.75 -8.18
C TYR A 130 -5.54 -6.53 -9.31
N ILE A 131 -5.46 -5.37 -9.97
CA ILE A 131 -6.23 -5.02 -11.17
C ILE A 131 -5.22 -4.89 -12.31
N ASN A 132 -5.25 -5.77 -13.32
CA ASN A 132 -4.30 -5.66 -14.43
C ASN A 132 -4.60 -4.42 -15.30
N ALA A 133 -3.68 -4.03 -16.18
CA ALA A 133 -3.80 -2.80 -16.97
C ALA A 133 -5.08 -2.73 -17.83
N ASN A 134 -5.50 -3.86 -18.42
CA ASN A 134 -6.74 -3.92 -19.20
C ASN A 134 -7.98 -3.74 -18.31
N GLN A 135 -7.96 -4.32 -17.11
CA GLN A 135 -9.04 -4.20 -16.14
C GLN A 135 -9.11 -2.81 -15.51
N VAL A 136 -7.96 -2.14 -15.30
CA VAL A 136 -7.91 -0.73 -14.90
C VAL A 136 -8.64 0.12 -15.94
N ALA A 137 -8.31 -0.05 -17.23
CA ALA A 137 -8.96 0.67 -18.31
C ALA A 137 -10.47 0.35 -18.40
N ALA A 138 -10.85 -0.92 -18.22
CA ALA A 138 -12.24 -1.36 -18.23
C ALA A 138 -13.04 -0.77 -17.06
N LEU A 139 -12.51 -0.81 -15.84
CA LEU A 139 -13.16 -0.27 -14.64
C LEU A 139 -13.38 1.25 -14.76
N LEU A 140 -12.39 1.99 -15.26
CA LEU A 140 -12.54 3.43 -15.52
C LEU A 140 -13.59 3.71 -16.59
N SER A 141 -13.57 2.95 -17.69
CA SER A 141 -14.57 3.10 -18.76
C SER A 141 -15.98 2.82 -18.23
N ASP A 142 -16.12 1.76 -17.44
CA ASP A 142 -17.40 1.35 -16.89
C ASP A 142 -17.89 2.33 -15.82
N TYR A 143 -17.01 2.90 -15.00
CA TYR A 143 -17.36 4.01 -14.10
C TYR A 143 -17.90 5.23 -14.85
N GLN A 144 -17.38 5.53 -16.05
CA GLN A 144 -17.85 6.67 -16.86
C GLN A 144 -19.14 6.38 -17.63
N THR A 145 -19.43 5.12 -17.96
CA THR A 145 -20.48 4.75 -18.93
C THR A 145 -21.62 3.93 -18.35
N LYS A 146 -21.43 3.27 -17.20
CA LYS A 146 -22.43 2.43 -16.54
C LYS A 146 -22.85 3.06 -15.22
N GLU A 147 -24.10 3.54 -15.16
CA GLU A 147 -24.66 4.20 -13.97
C GLU A 147 -24.57 3.34 -12.70
N GLU A 148 -24.79 2.03 -12.83
CA GLU A 148 -24.69 1.11 -11.69
C GLU A 148 -23.26 1.03 -11.14
N VAL A 149 -22.25 0.94 -12.00
CA VAL A 149 -20.84 0.89 -11.59
C VAL A 149 -20.45 2.19 -10.90
N LYS A 150 -20.85 3.32 -11.46
CA LYS A 150 -20.63 4.63 -10.85
C LYS A 150 -21.25 4.73 -9.46
N ARG A 151 -22.54 4.41 -9.34
CA ARG A 151 -23.28 4.50 -8.07
C ARG A 151 -22.63 3.65 -6.98
N GLU A 152 -22.34 2.38 -7.28
CA GLU A 152 -21.76 1.45 -6.31
C GLU A 152 -20.38 1.90 -5.82
N LEU A 153 -19.54 2.44 -6.70
CA LEU A 153 -18.23 2.96 -6.35
C LEU A 153 -18.32 4.31 -5.60
N ASP A 154 -19.20 5.22 -6.01
CA ASP A 154 -19.43 6.49 -5.31
C ASP A 154 -19.94 6.25 -3.88
N ASP A 155 -20.89 5.32 -3.71
CA ASP A 155 -21.47 4.97 -2.41
C ASP A 155 -20.39 4.37 -1.48
N PHE A 156 -19.56 3.46 -2.00
CA PHE A 156 -18.50 2.81 -1.22
C PHE A 156 -17.35 3.80 -0.89
N TYR A 157 -16.81 4.48 -1.89
CA TYR A 157 -15.76 5.48 -1.75
C TYR A 157 -16.33 6.89 -1.47
N SER A 158 -17.23 6.98 -0.48
CA SER A 158 -17.86 8.22 -0.05
C SER A 158 -16.88 9.28 0.49
N HIS A 159 -17.37 10.48 0.82
CA HIS A 159 -16.58 11.58 1.38
C HIS A 159 -15.36 11.93 0.50
N ASN A 160 -15.59 12.03 -0.82
CA ASN A 160 -14.59 12.33 -1.84
C ASN A 160 -13.44 11.32 -2.00
N ARG A 161 -13.42 10.20 -1.25
CA ARG A 161 -12.41 9.14 -1.42
C ARG A 161 -12.43 8.52 -2.82
N ILE A 162 -13.58 8.59 -3.51
CA ILE A 162 -13.72 8.13 -4.90
C ILE A 162 -12.76 8.89 -5.83
N ASN A 163 -12.51 10.17 -5.58
CA ASN A 163 -11.61 10.97 -6.41
C ASN A 163 -10.18 10.42 -6.34
N VAL A 164 -9.72 10.04 -5.15
CA VAL A 164 -8.39 9.44 -4.95
C VAL A 164 -8.28 8.08 -5.64
N PHE A 165 -9.31 7.23 -5.53
CA PHE A 165 -9.32 5.94 -6.22
C PHE A 165 -9.32 6.09 -7.75
N LEU A 166 -10.12 7.03 -8.29
CA LEU A 166 -10.12 7.34 -9.71
C LEU A 166 -8.80 7.94 -10.18
N LYS A 167 -8.13 8.74 -9.36
CA LYS A 167 -6.79 9.28 -9.62
C LYS A 167 -5.77 8.15 -9.73
N ALA A 168 -5.83 7.16 -8.83
CA ALA A 168 -5.00 5.97 -8.87
C ALA A 168 -5.20 5.15 -10.14
N LEU A 169 -6.45 4.88 -10.50
CA LEU A 169 -6.80 4.19 -11.74
C LEU A 169 -6.37 4.98 -12.98
N THR A 170 -6.57 6.31 -12.99
CA THR A 170 -6.22 7.18 -14.12
C THR A 170 -4.72 7.19 -14.34
N TYR A 171 -3.95 7.36 -13.27
CA TYR A 171 -2.49 7.28 -13.31
C TYR A 171 -2.02 5.92 -13.86
N ALA A 172 -2.57 4.82 -13.35
CA ALA A 172 -2.25 3.48 -13.83
C ALA A 172 -2.57 3.32 -15.33
N LYS A 173 -3.74 3.78 -15.78
CA LYS A 173 -4.14 3.74 -17.20
C LYS A 173 -3.21 4.55 -18.10
N GLU A 174 -2.87 5.78 -17.70
CA GLU A 174 -2.01 6.67 -18.49
C GLU A 174 -0.59 6.10 -18.69
N HIS A 175 -0.12 5.30 -17.74
CA HIS A 175 1.19 4.65 -17.78
C HIS A 175 1.13 3.19 -18.21
N ASN A 176 -0.04 2.67 -18.61
CA ASN A 176 -0.26 1.27 -18.98
C ASN A 176 0.19 0.27 -17.88
N LEU A 177 -0.17 0.57 -16.63
CA LEU A 177 0.13 -0.21 -15.44
C LEU A 177 -1.13 -0.90 -14.92
N GLY A 178 -0.94 -1.96 -14.13
CA GLY A 178 -1.98 -2.44 -13.23
C GLY A 178 -2.02 -1.62 -11.94
N LEU A 179 -2.88 -2.03 -11.01
CA LEU A 179 -3.05 -1.39 -9.71
C LEU A 179 -3.08 -2.45 -8.61
N LEU A 180 -2.11 -2.37 -7.70
CA LEU A 180 -2.01 -3.24 -6.54
C LEU A 180 -2.53 -2.54 -5.29
N GLU A 181 -3.47 -3.18 -4.58
CA GLU A 181 -3.91 -2.73 -3.27
C GLU A 181 -2.97 -3.25 -2.16
N ALA A 182 -2.74 -2.45 -1.12
CA ALA A 182 -2.07 -2.88 0.10
C ALA A 182 -2.60 -2.11 1.33
N THR A 183 -2.34 -2.64 2.52
CA THR A 183 -2.67 -1.99 3.79
C THR A 183 -1.41 -1.58 4.55
N GLU A 184 -1.46 -0.45 5.25
CA GLU A 184 -0.42 0.08 6.15
C GLU A 184 0.98 0.25 5.53
N VAL A 185 1.09 0.39 4.20
CA VAL A 185 2.35 0.86 3.58
C VAL A 185 2.68 2.29 4.05
N ILE A 186 1.63 3.08 4.26
CA ILE A 186 1.65 4.38 4.92
C ILE A 186 0.60 4.39 6.03
N GLU A 187 0.95 4.96 7.18
CA GLU A 187 0.08 5.16 8.33
C GLU A 187 0.07 6.67 8.66
N PRO A 188 -0.82 7.46 8.03
CA PRO A 188 -0.88 8.89 8.25
C PRO A 188 -1.25 9.24 9.69
N ASN A 189 -0.60 10.28 10.22
CA ASN A 189 -1.00 10.88 11.48
C ASN A 189 -1.90 12.09 11.19
N PRO A 190 -3.23 11.98 11.32
CA PRO A 190 -4.15 13.07 10.96
C PRO A 190 -4.02 14.30 11.88
N MET A 191 -3.32 14.18 13.02
CA MET A 191 -3.05 15.32 13.90
C MET A 191 -1.82 16.11 13.49
N ASN A 192 -0.87 15.44 12.83
CA ASN A 192 0.35 16.04 12.31
C ASN A 192 0.88 15.14 11.20
N LEU A 193 0.55 15.47 9.95
CA LEU A 193 0.94 14.64 8.79
C LEU A 193 2.46 14.47 8.65
N ASN A 194 3.28 15.36 9.24
CA ASN A 194 4.74 15.20 9.25
C ASN A 194 5.23 14.09 10.19
N GLU A 195 4.39 13.61 11.11
CA GLU A 195 4.64 12.49 12.02
C GLU A 195 3.97 11.18 11.53
N SER A 196 3.69 11.11 10.22
CA SER A 196 3.20 9.90 9.57
C SER A 196 4.30 8.85 9.48
N THR A 197 3.92 7.57 9.60
CA THR A 197 4.85 6.44 9.38
C THR A 197 4.69 5.93 7.96
N CYS A 198 5.79 5.53 7.32
CA CYS A 198 5.76 4.99 5.97
C CYS A 198 6.89 3.96 5.79
N TYR A 199 6.51 2.77 5.30
CA TYR A 199 7.45 1.69 4.96
C TYR A 199 8.09 1.91 3.58
N SER A 200 7.46 2.73 2.73
CA SER A 200 7.94 3.09 1.39
C SER A 200 8.55 4.52 1.37
N ASN A 201 8.47 5.20 0.22
CA ASN A 201 8.78 6.62 0.07
C ASN A 201 7.55 7.48 0.39
N LEU A 202 7.62 8.25 1.47
CA LEU A 202 6.52 9.13 1.89
C LEU A 202 6.23 10.22 0.85
N PHE A 203 7.25 10.73 0.16
CA PHE A 203 7.12 11.81 -0.83
C PHE A 203 6.46 11.34 -2.14
N HIS A 204 6.35 10.03 -2.34
CA HIS A 204 5.59 9.44 -3.43
C HIS A 204 4.14 9.14 -3.06
N CYS A 205 3.72 9.28 -1.80
CA CYS A 205 2.30 9.20 -1.48
C CYS A 205 1.60 10.47 -1.98
N ASP A 206 0.58 10.31 -2.82
CA ASP A 206 -0.33 11.39 -3.13
C ASP A 206 -1.01 11.91 -1.84
N THR A 207 -1.05 13.22 -1.68
CA THR A 207 -1.43 13.86 -0.40
C THR A 207 -2.93 13.94 -0.18
N GLU A 208 -3.73 13.83 -1.24
CA GLU A 208 -5.18 14.10 -1.21
C GLU A 208 -5.90 13.21 -0.22
N GLY A 209 -5.60 11.90 -0.22
CA GLY A 209 -6.22 10.97 0.71
C GLY A 209 -5.87 11.22 2.18
N ALA A 210 -4.64 11.65 2.45
CA ALA A 210 -4.18 11.95 3.81
C ALA A 210 -4.86 13.22 4.34
N LEU A 211 -5.05 14.22 3.48
CA LEU A 211 -5.80 15.44 3.79
C LEU A 211 -7.29 15.16 4.04
N LEU A 212 -7.91 14.26 3.25
CA LEU A 212 -9.28 13.82 3.53
C LEU A 212 -9.40 13.10 4.88
N TYR A 213 -8.38 12.35 5.29
CA TYR A 213 -8.37 11.71 6.60
C TYR A 213 -8.23 12.73 7.74
N GLU A 214 -7.31 13.69 7.60
CA GLU A 214 -7.15 14.82 8.52
C GLU A 214 -8.46 15.60 8.68
N GLU A 215 -9.11 15.99 7.57
CA GLU A 215 -10.38 16.71 7.57
C GLU A 215 -11.48 15.95 8.31
N ALA A 216 -11.66 14.67 7.99
CA ALA A 216 -12.67 13.82 8.64
C ALA A 216 -12.41 13.63 10.14
N MET A 217 -11.14 13.57 10.54
CA MET A 217 -10.75 13.45 11.94
C MET A 217 -11.08 14.74 12.72
N PHE A 218 -10.74 15.90 12.16
CA PHE A 218 -11.09 17.18 12.76
C PHE A 218 -12.60 17.44 12.81
N GLU A 219 -13.37 16.97 11.81
CA GLU A 219 -14.83 17.04 11.85
C GLU A 219 -15.40 16.21 13.01
N GLN A 220 -14.93 14.97 13.18
CA GLN A 220 -15.34 14.12 14.30
C GLN A 220 -15.00 14.74 15.66
N LEU A 221 -13.85 15.39 15.79
CA LEU A 221 -13.48 16.07 17.04
C LEU A 221 -14.39 17.25 17.35
N ARG A 222 -14.71 18.10 16.36
CA ARG A 222 -15.65 19.21 16.56
C ARG A 222 -17.04 18.72 16.97
N GLU A 223 -17.50 17.62 16.39
CA GLU A 223 -18.77 17.00 16.79
C GLU A 223 -18.72 16.50 18.25
N LEU A 224 -17.60 15.90 18.66
CA LEU A 224 -17.42 15.46 20.04
C LEU A 224 -17.37 16.62 21.04
N GLU A 225 -16.64 17.70 20.71
CA GLU A 225 -16.56 18.92 21.52
C GLU A 225 -17.94 19.56 21.69
N GLY A 226 -18.68 19.74 20.59
CA GLY A 226 -20.04 20.27 20.61
C GLY A 226 -21.00 19.41 21.45
N ASN A 227 -20.90 18.08 21.34
CA ASN A 227 -21.71 17.15 22.14
C ASN A 227 -21.36 17.18 23.64
N GLN A 228 -20.13 17.53 23.99
CA GLN A 228 -19.66 17.64 25.38
C GLN A 228 -19.77 19.06 25.94
N GLY A 229 -20.20 20.04 25.13
CA GLY A 229 -20.26 21.44 25.52
C GLY A 229 -18.88 22.07 25.74
N LEU A 230 -17.84 21.50 25.13
CA LEU A 230 -16.48 22.04 25.13
C LEU A 230 -16.36 23.15 24.07
N ASN A 231 -15.32 23.97 24.19
CA ASN A 231 -15.00 24.95 23.15
C ASN A 231 -14.31 24.27 21.96
N ASP A 232 -14.41 24.89 20.79
CA ASP A 232 -13.70 24.44 19.59
C ASP A 232 -12.19 24.31 19.86
N ASN A 233 -11.63 23.15 19.50
CA ASN A 233 -10.22 22.74 19.66
C ASN A 233 -9.74 22.45 21.10
N GLU A 234 -10.62 22.43 22.10
CA GLU A 234 -10.26 22.14 23.48
C GLU A 234 -9.70 20.71 23.67
N ILE A 235 -10.15 19.73 22.88
CA ILE A 235 -9.60 18.36 22.90
C ILE A 235 -8.24 18.32 22.21
N LEU A 236 -8.08 19.03 21.09
CA LEU A 236 -6.85 19.06 20.31
C LEU A 236 -5.67 19.62 21.10
N GLU A 237 -5.90 20.69 21.87
CA GLU A 237 -4.88 21.34 22.70
C GLU A 237 -4.34 20.43 23.82
N ASN A 238 -5.09 19.41 24.21
CA ASN A 238 -4.81 18.57 25.38
C ASN A 238 -4.50 17.10 25.04
N THR A 239 -4.43 16.73 23.76
CA THR A 239 -4.22 15.34 23.33
C THR A 239 -2.80 15.09 22.84
N GLU A 240 -2.05 14.23 23.53
CA GLU A 240 -0.81 13.64 23.02
C GLU A 240 -1.07 12.28 22.39
N ARG A 241 -0.44 12.00 21.23
CA ARG A 241 -0.51 10.69 20.58
C ARG A 241 0.33 9.67 21.36
N VAL A 242 -0.30 8.62 21.88
CA VAL A 242 0.40 7.44 22.40
C VAL A 242 0.49 6.39 21.28
N ILE A 243 1.67 6.21 20.70
CA ILE A 243 1.94 5.08 19.80
C ILE A 243 2.06 3.82 20.66
N ILE A 244 1.06 2.95 20.64
CA ILE A 244 1.16 1.61 21.23
C ILE A 244 1.81 0.70 20.18
N THR A 245 3.13 0.77 20.06
CA THR A 245 3.90 -0.22 19.32
C THR A 245 3.75 -1.55 20.04
N HIS A 246 3.08 -2.53 19.42
CA HIS A 246 3.40 -3.91 19.73
C HIS A 246 4.82 -4.12 19.22
N GLU A 247 5.79 -4.29 20.14
CA GLU A 247 7.17 -4.59 19.78
C GLU A 247 7.16 -5.74 18.77
N GLN A 248 7.54 -5.45 17.53
CA GLN A 248 8.02 -6.49 16.64
C GLN A 248 9.22 -7.10 17.34
N VAL A 249 9.13 -8.38 17.67
CA VAL A 249 10.24 -9.14 18.22
C VAL A 249 11.36 -9.12 17.18
N VAL A 250 12.28 -8.17 17.32
CA VAL A 250 13.53 -8.16 16.55
C VAL A 250 14.28 -9.43 16.97
N PRO A 251 14.49 -10.40 16.08
CA PRO A 251 15.37 -11.51 16.41
C PRO A 251 16.75 -10.91 16.65
N GLU A 252 17.35 -11.21 17.81
CA GLU A 252 18.72 -10.78 18.13
C GLU A 252 19.64 -11.03 16.93
N LYS A 253 20.35 -9.99 16.51
CA LYS A 253 21.40 -10.06 15.49
C LYS A 253 22.38 -11.19 15.83
N LYS A 254 22.18 -12.37 15.25
CA LYS A 254 23.24 -13.38 15.16
C LYS A 254 24.27 -12.81 14.21
N LYS A 255 25.43 -12.44 14.76
CA LYS A 255 26.60 -12.00 14.01
C LYS A 255 26.79 -12.88 12.77
N SER A 256 26.76 -12.22 11.62
CA SER A 256 26.96 -12.83 10.30
C SER A 256 28.17 -13.76 10.30
N PHE A 257 27.98 -14.96 9.74
CA PHE A 257 28.99 -16.00 9.56
C PHE A 257 30.26 -15.47 8.85
N TRP A 258 30.14 -14.38 8.08
CA TRP A 258 31.24 -13.72 7.37
C TRP A 258 32.18 -12.91 8.27
N GLN A 259 31.71 -12.37 9.41
CA GLN A 259 32.59 -11.71 10.40
C GLN A 259 33.48 -12.70 11.17
N LYS A 260 33.19 -14.01 11.10
CA LYS A 260 34.05 -15.06 11.67
C LYS A 260 35.12 -15.58 10.71
N LEU A 261 34.99 -15.34 9.39
CA LEU A 261 35.94 -15.87 8.40
C LEU A 261 37.01 -14.86 7.96
N PHE A 262 36.76 -13.56 8.07
CA PHE A 262 37.75 -12.53 7.71
C PHE A 262 37.85 -11.49 8.83
N GLY A 263 38.59 -11.84 9.88
CA GLY A 263 38.99 -10.89 10.90
C GLY A 263 40.09 -9.97 10.38
N LYS A 264 39.76 -8.69 10.22
CA LYS A 264 40.56 -7.54 10.67
C LYS A 264 39.63 -6.36 10.95
#